data_AF-A0A4U7KSD0-F1
#
_entry.id   AF-A0A4U7KSD0-F1
#
_cell.length_a   1.000
_cell.length_b   1.000
_cell.length_c   1.000
_cell.angle_alpha   90.00
_cell.angle_beta   90.00
_cell.angle_gamma   90.00
#
_symmetry.space_group_name_H-M   'P 1'
#
loop_
_entity.id
_entity.type
_entity.pdbx_description
1 polymer ?
#
loop_
_entity_poly.entity_id
_entity_poly.type
_entity_poly.pdbx_seq_one_letter_code
_entity_poly.pdbx_strand_id
1 'polypeptide(L)'
;MLVPLLMPIAQILEFLPPKVRNIEPSPLISFTSDQISSLGLNAADYNTGTNHPVMLELGYQNHTGPGPRLFRPSFDEAKLEILGMRHPSLSGKQPTAADKGFVYKQLILFSNVLLYASSNIIAGLRSNLVTITPSQSPSIYPADEATILYNVKDYIEVHFSKDGAPGSASNNGAVQWAGRPWYGWATGETLTQFVFDGANAKIQPVPYRADARVKTASFYDPSVAAKAADVSPEWSEFDGVASWRYQADYYSRDIKAADANVD
;
A
#
# COMPACT_ATOMS: atom_id res chain seq x y z
N MET A 1 -8.23 4.52 -3.85
CA MET A 1 -8.35 3.18 -4.45
C MET A 1 -7.39 2.27 -3.73
N LEU A 2 -7.84 1.08 -3.35
CA LEU A 2 -7.03 0.03 -2.75
C LEU A 2 -6.96 -1.13 -3.74
N VAL A 3 -5.76 -1.54 -4.14
CA VAL A 3 -5.53 -2.58 -5.17
C VAL A 3 -4.58 -3.63 -4.61
N PRO A 4 -5.10 -4.70 -3.99
CA PRO A 4 -4.31 -5.85 -3.58
C PRO A 4 -3.76 -6.59 -4.79
N LEU A 5 -2.51 -7.01 -4.71
CA LEU A 5 -1.80 -7.77 -5.75
C LEU A 5 -1.04 -8.93 -5.11
N LEU A 6 -0.87 -10.03 -5.83
CA LEU A 6 0.09 -11.08 -5.48
C LEU A 6 1.38 -10.86 -6.25
N MET A 7 2.45 -10.46 -5.57
CA MET A 7 3.76 -10.25 -6.20
C MET A 7 4.75 -11.35 -5.84
N PRO A 8 5.68 -11.73 -6.74
CA PRO A 8 6.72 -12.69 -6.42
C PRO A 8 7.56 -12.26 -5.21
N ILE A 9 7.78 -13.18 -4.27
CA ILE A 9 8.58 -12.92 -3.05
C ILE A 9 9.99 -12.43 -3.44
N ALA A 10 10.58 -13.00 -4.48
CA ALA A 10 11.89 -12.59 -4.98
C ALA A 10 11.95 -11.10 -5.32
N GLN A 11 10.90 -10.53 -5.92
CA GLN A 11 10.83 -9.09 -6.22
C GLN A 11 10.58 -8.27 -4.95
N ILE A 12 9.66 -8.73 -4.10
CA ILE A 12 9.30 -8.06 -2.84
C ILE A 12 10.53 -7.90 -1.94
N LEU A 13 11.36 -8.94 -1.82
CA LEU A 13 12.57 -8.87 -1.00
C LEU A 13 13.55 -7.80 -1.52
N GLU A 14 13.62 -7.56 -2.83
CA GLU A 14 14.44 -6.49 -3.41
C GLU A 14 13.89 -5.08 -3.11
N PHE A 15 12.62 -4.96 -2.74
CA PHE A 15 12.05 -3.70 -2.23
C PHE A 15 12.53 -3.40 -0.82
N LEU A 16 12.97 -4.38 -0.03
CA LEU A 16 13.22 -4.19 1.40
C LEU A 16 14.66 -3.75 1.67
N PRO A 17 14.90 -2.83 2.64
CA PRO A 17 16.24 -2.58 3.16
C PRO A 17 16.87 -3.85 3.72
N PRO A 18 18.21 -3.97 3.76
CA PRO A 18 18.88 -5.10 4.40
C PRO A 18 18.39 -5.40 5.83
N LYS A 19 18.16 -4.37 6.65
CA LYS A 19 17.70 -4.54 8.04
C LYS A 19 16.30 -5.17 8.16
N VAL A 20 15.44 -5.02 7.15
CA VAL A 20 14.10 -5.62 7.12
C VAL A 20 14.16 -6.94 6.35
N ARG A 21 14.81 -6.96 5.19
CA ARG A 21 14.98 -8.12 4.32
C ARG A 21 15.55 -9.34 5.05
N ASN A 22 16.45 -9.12 6.01
CA ASN A 22 17.18 -10.18 6.71
C ASN A 22 16.57 -10.55 8.07
N ILE A 23 15.31 -10.19 8.34
CA ILE A 23 14.61 -10.61 9.57
C ILE A 23 14.35 -12.12 9.53
N GLU A 24 14.62 -12.81 10.65
CA GLU A 24 14.35 -14.24 10.82
C GLU A 24 13.29 -14.51 11.91
N PRO A 25 12.40 -15.51 11.72
CA PRO A 25 12.13 -16.18 10.45
C PRO A 25 11.61 -15.14 9.43
N SER A 26 11.95 -15.28 8.13
CA SER A 26 11.57 -14.44 6.97
C SER A 26 10.76 -13.15 7.28
N PRO A 27 11.08 -11.95 6.75
CA PRO A 27 10.30 -10.75 7.06
C PRO A 27 8.81 -10.83 6.72
N LEU A 28 8.43 -11.73 5.80
CA LEU A 28 7.07 -11.92 5.33
C LEU A 28 6.33 -12.96 6.19
N ILE A 29 5.13 -12.60 6.66
CA ILE A 29 4.24 -13.50 7.40
C ILE A 29 3.25 -14.12 6.41
N SER A 30 3.21 -15.44 6.36
CA SER A 30 2.28 -16.18 5.50
C SER A 30 0.81 -15.85 5.80
N PHE A 31 0.01 -15.79 4.74
CA PHE A 31 -1.44 -15.60 4.81
C PHE A 31 -2.18 -16.94 4.73
N THR A 32 -3.37 -17.04 5.32
CA THR A 32 -4.30 -18.15 5.08
C THR A 32 -5.12 -17.90 3.81
N SER A 33 -5.69 -18.95 3.21
CA SER A 33 -6.57 -18.83 2.03
C SER A 33 -7.74 -17.87 2.27
N ASP A 34 -8.30 -17.86 3.48
CA ASP A 34 -9.38 -16.92 3.86
C ASP A 34 -8.90 -15.48 3.90
N GLN A 35 -7.68 -15.24 4.40
CA GLN A 35 -7.09 -13.91 4.43
C GLN A 35 -6.82 -13.41 3.00
N ILE A 36 -6.33 -14.27 2.10
CA ILE A 36 -6.15 -13.95 0.68
C ILE A 36 -7.49 -13.62 0.01
N SER A 37 -8.50 -14.46 0.24
CA SER A 37 -9.85 -14.25 -0.31
C SER A 37 -10.49 -12.97 0.23
N SER A 38 -10.21 -12.60 1.49
CA SER A 38 -10.71 -11.35 2.10
C SER A 38 -10.10 -10.09 1.48
N LEU A 39 -8.91 -10.20 0.88
CA LEU A 39 -8.29 -9.17 0.06
C LEU A 39 -8.84 -9.13 -1.38
N GLY A 40 -9.82 -9.98 -1.71
CA GLY A 40 -10.33 -10.22 -3.07
C GLY A 40 -9.27 -10.73 -4.05
N LEU A 41 -8.22 -11.35 -3.53
CA LEU A 41 -7.23 -12.09 -4.30
C LEU A 41 -7.68 -13.54 -4.46
N ASN A 42 -7.30 -14.18 -5.57
CA ASN A 42 -7.61 -15.59 -5.78
C ASN A 42 -6.73 -16.47 -4.89
N ALA A 43 -7.34 -17.16 -3.93
CA ALA A 43 -6.62 -18.06 -3.02
C ALA A 43 -5.95 -19.24 -3.72
N ALA A 44 -6.42 -19.64 -4.92
CA ALA A 44 -5.77 -20.69 -5.70
C ALA A 44 -4.43 -20.25 -6.31
N ASP A 45 -4.26 -18.95 -6.54
CA ASP A 45 -3.05 -18.39 -7.13
C ASP A 45 -1.99 -18.06 -6.05
N TYR A 46 -2.38 -18.06 -4.77
CA TYR A 46 -1.48 -17.79 -3.66
C TYR A 46 -0.66 -19.02 -3.28
N ASN A 47 0.67 -18.84 -3.21
CA ASN A 47 1.60 -19.85 -2.75
C ASN A 47 2.61 -19.20 -1.79
N THR A 48 2.54 -19.61 -0.51
CA THR A 48 3.31 -19.08 0.62
C THR A 48 4.83 -18.99 0.41
N GLY A 49 5.42 -19.78 -0.49
CA GLY A 49 6.85 -19.74 -0.80
C GLY A 49 7.22 -19.02 -2.10
N THR A 50 6.22 -18.59 -2.88
CA THR A 50 6.44 -18.06 -4.24
C THR A 50 6.00 -16.61 -4.36
N ASN A 51 4.81 -16.28 -3.87
CA ASN A 51 4.23 -14.94 -3.96
C ASN A 51 3.65 -14.50 -2.62
N HIS A 52 3.47 -13.19 -2.48
CA HIS A 52 3.01 -12.59 -1.24
C HIS A 52 2.12 -11.37 -1.52
N PRO A 53 1.11 -11.10 -0.69
CA PRO A 53 0.23 -9.96 -0.87
C PRO A 53 0.95 -8.62 -0.68
N VAL A 54 0.74 -7.72 -1.64
CA VAL A 54 1.03 -6.30 -1.53
C VAL A 54 -0.25 -5.51 -1.82
N MET A 55 -0.26 -4.22 -1.53
CA MET A 55 -1.36 -3.32 -1.84
C MET A 55 -0.84 -2.04 -2.49
N LEU A 56 -1.43 -1.67 -3.62
CA LEU A 56 -1.32 -0.30 -4.12
C LEU A 56 -2.40 0.55 -3.46
N GLU A 57 -1.98 1.60 -2.75
CA GLU A 57 -2.88 2.66 -2.31
C GLU A 57 -2.74 3.84 -3.26
N LEU A 58 -3.79 4.13 -4.03
CA LEU A 58 -3.80 5.23 -5.00
C LEU A 58 -4.84 6.26 -4.56
N GLY A 59 -4.40 7.45 -4.21
CA GLY A 59 -5.24 8.42 -3.51
C GLY A 59 -4.99 9.86 -3.93
N TYR A 60 -5.92 10.68 -3.46
CA TYR A 60 -5.83 12.13 -3.41
C TYR A 60 -6.27 12.57 -2.02
N GLN A 61 -5.49 13.45 -1.40
CA GLN A 61 -5.82 14.07 -0.14
C GLN A 61 -6.18 15.54 -0.39
N ASN A 62 -7.39 15.92 0.02
CA ASN A 62 -7.92 17.26 -0.22
C ASN A 62 -7.78 18.12 1.03
N HIS A 63 -6.98 19.18 0.96
CA HIS A 63 -6.75 20.14 2.05
C HIS A 63 -6.38 19.44 3.37
N THR A 64 -5.37 18.57 3.34
CA THR A 64 -4.90 17.81 4.50
C THR A 64 -3.64 18.44 5.10
N GLY A 65 -3.50 18.39 6.43
CA GLY A 65 -2.34 18.89 7.16
C GLY A 65 -2.68 19.95 8.22
N PRO A 66 -1.68 20.47 8.95
CA PRO A 66 -1.87 21.51 9.95
C PRO A 66 -2.25 22.86 9.32
N GLY A 67 -2.95 23.71 10.06
CA GLY A 67 -3.32 25.07 9.66
C GLY A 67 -4.77 25.23 9.18
N PRO A 68 -5.19 26.44 8.75
CA PRO A 68 -6.54 26.70 8.25
C PRO A 68 -6.81 25.95 6.94
N ARG A 69 -8.02 25.41 6.76
CA ARG A 69 -8.38 24.56 5.61
C ARG A 69 -7.99 25.17 4.26
N LEU A 70 -8.16 26.48 4.07
CA LEU A 70 -7.85 27.20 2.82
C LEU A 70 -6.35 27.14 2.42
N PHE A 71 -5.46 26.94 3.39
CA PHE A 71 -4.00 26.91 3.18
C PHE A 71 -3.41 25.50 3.27
N ARG A 72 -4.24 24.49 3.56
CA ARG A 72 -3.75 23.12 3.62
C ARG A 72 -3.48 22.61 2.21
N PRO A 73 -2.33 21.96 1.98
CA PRO A 73 -2.03 21.41 0.67
C PRO A 73 -3.04 20.33 0.29
N SER A 74 -3.34 20.25 -1.00
CA SER A 74 -3.97 19.09 -1.60
C SER A 74 -2.96 18.41 -2.52
N PHE A 75 -3.00 17.09 -2.59
CA PHE A 75 -1.98 16.32 -3.28
C PHE A 75 -2.47 14.94 -3.67
N ASP A 76 -1.92 14.44 -4.76
CA ASP A 76 -2.02 13.05 -5.17
C ASP A 76 -0.91 12.25 -4.50
N GLU A 77 -1.24 11.01 -4.13
CA GLU A 77 -0.35 10.11 -3.43
C GLU A 77 -0.55 8.68 -3.94
N ALA A 78 0.54 8.00 -4.25
CA ALA A 78 0.54 6.56 -4.52
C ALA A 78 1.54 5.83 -3.63
N LYS A 79 1.17 4.64 -3.15
CA LYS A 79 2.03 3.81 -2.30
C LYS A 79 2.01 2.37 -2.78
N LEU A 80 3.15 1.70 -2.66
CA LEU A 80 3.22 0.25 -2.67
C LEU A 80 3.51 -0.22 -1.24
N GLU A 81 2.60 -1.02 -0.70
CA GLU A 81 2.64 -1.49 0.67
C GLU A 81 2.76 -3.00 0.72
N ILE A 82 3.69 -3.51 1.52
CA ILE A 82 3.83 -4.95 1.72
C ILE A 82 3.05 -5.32 2.99
N LEU A 83 2.09 -6.22 2.85
CA LEU A 83 1.18 -6.61 3.91
C LEU A 83 1.81 -7.71 4.79
N GLY A 84 1.40 -7.85 6.04
CA GLY A 84 1.82 -8.95 6.91
C GLY A 84 3.33 -9.02 7.12
N MET A 85 3.92 -7.93 7.61
CA MET A 85 5.35 -7.77 7.83
C MET A 85 5.72 -7.96 9.30
N ARG A 86 6.86 -8.61 9.54
CA ARG A 86 7.58 -8.57 10.82
C ARG A 86 8.28 -7.23 11.00
N HIS A 87 8.70 -6.89 12.22
CA HIS A 87 9.35 -5.60 12.52
C HIS A 87 10.79 -5.80 13.02
N PRO A 88 11.79 -5.06 12.49
CA PRO A 88 13.20 -5.30 12.82
C PRO A 88 13.57 -4.99 14.27
N SER A 89 12.82 -4.11 14.96
CA SER A 89 13.09 -3.82 16.39
C SER A 89 12.59 -4.91 17.35
N LEU A 90 11.81 -5.88 16.88
CA LEU A 90 11.28 -6.96 17.72
C LEU A 90 12.29 -8.11 17.77
N SER A 91 13.28 -8.03 18.65
CA SER A 91 14.29 -9.10 18.84
C SER A 91 13.76 -10.33 19.59
N GLY A 92 12.43 -10.52 19.66
CA GLY A 92 11.77 -11.55 20.47
C GLY A 92 10.48 -12.05 19.82
N LYS A 93 9.32 -11.75 20.42
CA LYS A 93 8.00 -12.22 19.95
C LYS A 93 7.58 -11.50 18.67
N GLN A 94 8.13 -11.95 17.54
CA GLN A 94 7.68 -11.53 16.21
C GLN A 94 6.22 -11.95 15.99
N PRO A 95 5.40 -11.12 15.31
CA PRO A 95 4.04 -11.51 14.96
C PRO A 95 4.02 -12.76 14.08
N THR A 96 2.98 -13.54 14.29
CA THR A 96 2.66 -14.77 13.56
C THR A 96 1.51 -14.51 12.57
N ALA A 97 1.13 -15.54 11.80
CA ALA A 97 -0.01 -15.48 10.89
C ALA A 97 -1.34 -15.15 11.60
N ALA A 98 -1.48 -15.52 12.88
CA ALA A 98 -2.65 -15.19 13.69
C ALA A 98 -2.70 -13.69 14.03
N ASP A 99 -1.55 -13.09 14.32
CA ASP A 99 -1.43 -11.67 14.70
C ASP A 99 -1.59 -10.73 13.50
N LYS A 100 -1.37 -11.25 12.27
CA LYS A 100 -1.45 -10.52 11.00
C LYS A 100 -0.48 -9.32 10.91
N GLY A 101 0.58 -9.33 11.71
CA GLY A 101 1.72 -8.39 11.67
C GLY A 101 1.40 -6.93 11.35
N PHE A 102 2.33 -6.31 10.62
CA PHE A 102 2.30 -4.89 10.27
C PHE A 102 2.27 -4.69 8.76
N VAL A 103 2.19 -3.44 8.33
CA VAL A 103 2.39 -3.05 6.92
C VAL A 103 3.71 -2.33 6.75
N TYR A 104 4.44 -2.63 5.69
CA TYR A 104 5.66 -1.90 5.34
C TYR A 104 5.42 -0.97 4.16
N LYS A 105 5.62 0.34 4.36
CA LYS A 105 5.52 1.36 3.31
C LYS A 105 6.91 1.65 2.78
N GLN A 106 7.26 1.02 1.65
CA GLN A 106 8.61 1.13 1.10
C GLN A 106 8.87 2.47 0.44
N LEU A 107 8.00 2.90 -0.46
CA LEU A 107 8.15 4.12 -1.24
C LEU A 107 6.79 4.79 -1.38
N ILE A 108 6.74 6.08 -1.05
CA ILE A 108 5.55 6.91 -1.25
C ILE A 108 5.82 7.90 -2.38
N LEU A 109 4.92 7.97 -3.34
CA LEU A 109 5.01 8.81 -4.52
C LEU A 109 4.06 9.99 -4.35
N PHE A 110 4.58 11.21 -4.28
CA PHE A 110 3.80 12.43 -4.07
C PHE A 110 3.81 13.32 -5.31
N SER A 111 2.69 13.97 -5.63
CA SER A 111 2.66 15.08 -6.59
C SER A 111 3.06 16.44 -5.99
N ASN A 112 3.33 16.50 -4.68
CA ASN A 112 3.59 17.74 -3.94
C ASN A 112 5.01 17.77 -3.34
N VAL A 113 5.76 18.83 -3.65
CA VAL A 113 7.16 19.02 -3.22
C VAL A 113 7.30 19.09 -1.70
N LEU A 114 6.38 19.77 -1.01
CA LEU A 114 6.45 19.94 0.44
C LEU A 114 6.36 18.58 1.14
N LEU A 115 5.43 17.73 0.69
CA LEU A 115 5.25 16.40 1.29
C LEU A 115 6.34 15.43 0.93
N TYR A 116 6.82 15.44 -0.31
CA TYR A 116 8.02 14.72 -0.69
C TYR A 116 9.20 15.08 0.23
N ALA A 117 9.44 16.38 0.47
CA ALA A 117 10.52 16.82 1.32
C ALA A 117 10.29 16.44 2.79
N SER A 118 9.09 16.72 3.34
CA SER A 118 8.80 16.45 4.76
C SER A 118 8.79 14.96 5.08
N SER A 119 8.29 14.11 4.18
CA SER A 119 8.26 12.67 4.38
C SER A 119 9.68 12.08 4.46
N ASN A 120 10.59 12.53 3.58
CA ASN A 120 11.99 12.12 3.62
C ASN A 120 12.73 12.63 4.86
N ILE A 121 12.54 13.91 5.21
CA ILE A 121 13.38 14.58 6.23
C ILE A 121 12.85 14.36 7.65
N ILE A 122 11.53 14.45 7.84
CA ILE A 122 10.91 14.48 9.18
C ILE A 122 10.40 13.09 9.56
N ALA A 123 9.67 12.43 8.64
CA ALA A 123 9.04 11.14 8.93
C ALA A 123 9.97 9.94 8.70
N GLY A 124 11.14 10.15 8.08
CA GLY A 124 12.08 9.07 7.75
C GLY A 124 11.52 8.06 6.73
N LEU A 125 10.57 8.50 5.91
CA LEU A 125 9.96 7.70 4.84
C LEU A 125 10.72 7.93 3.55
N ARG A 126 10.93 6.88 2.77
CA ARG A 126 11.43 7.07 1.41
C ARG A 126 10.28 7.55 0.54
N SER A 127 10.46 8.69 -0.12
CA SER A 127 9.45 9.22 -1.03
C SER A 127 10.07 9.86 -2.27
N ASN A 128 9.33 9.89 -3.37
CA ASN A 128 9.73 10.53 -4.63
C ASN A 128 8.67 11.54 -5.08
N LEU A 129 9.13 12.65 -5.68
CA LEU A 129 8.27 13.58 -6.39
C LEU A 129 7.94 13.00 -7.77
N VAL A 130 6.67 12.90 -8.10
CA VAL A 130 6.16 12.28 -9.33
C VAL A 130 5.10 13.13 -10.02
N THR A 131 4.81 12.78 -11.27
CA THR A 131 3.65 13.31 -11.99
C THR A 131 2.54 12.26 -12.00
N ILE A 132 1.36 12.66 -11.55
CA ILE A 132 0.16 11.80 -11.51
C ILE A 132 -0.85 12.32 -12.52
N THR A 133 -1.37 11.41 -13.34
CA THR A 133 -2.33 11.69 -14.41
C THR A 133 -3.54 10.77 -14.34
N PRO A 134 -4.77 11.29 -14.46
CA PRO A 134 -5.10 12.72 -14.47
C PRO A 134 -4.76 13.39 -13.13
N SER A 135 -4.53 14.71 -13.16
CA SER A 135 -4.27 15.49 -11.94
C SER A 135 -5.48 15.40 -11.01
N GLN A 136 -5.27 15.20 -9.70
CA GLN A 136 -6.32 15.08 -8.67
C GLN A 136 -7.16 13.77 -8.70
N SER A 137 -6.66 12.66 -9.26
CA SER A 137 -7.35 11.34 -9.28
C SER A 137 -7.32 10.67 -7.89
N PRO A 138 -8.36 9.98 -7.34
CA PRO A 138 -9.73 9.68 -7.79
C PRO A 138 -10.78 10.74 -7.42
N SER A 139 -10.36 11.92 -6.95
CA SER A 139 -11.26 12.93 -6.38
C SER A 139 -12.04 13.73 -7.43
N ILE A 140 -11.53 13.79 -8.66
CA ILE A 140 -12.18 14.44 -9.80
C ILE A 140 -13.34 13.64 -10.37
N TYR A 141 -13.35 12.33 -10.13
CA TYR A 141 -14.35 11.44 -10.67
C TYR A 141 -15.62 11.49 -9.82
N PRO A 142 -16.81 11.63 -10.44
CA PRO A 142 -18.11 11.42 -9.79
C PRO A 142 -18.13 10.14 -8.95
N ALA A 143 -18.97 10.10 -7.92
CA ALA A 143 -19.06 8.95 -7.03
C ALA A 143 -19.46 7.66 -7.77
N ASP A 144 -20.25 7.80 -8.84
CA ASP A 144 -20.81 6.73 -9.65
C ASP A 144 -20.02 6.41 -10.93
N GLU A 145 -18.88 7.08 -11.15
CA GLU A 145 -18.01 6.92 -12.31
C GLU A 145 -17.80 5.45 -12.71
N ALA A 146 -17.93 5.17 -14.01
CA ALA A 146 -17.78 3.81 -14.53
C ALA A 146 -16.32 3.41 -14.66
N THR A 147 -15.46 4.36 -15.06
CA THR A 147 -14.04 4.12 -15.33
C THR A 147 -13.16 5.17 -14.66
N ILE A 148 -12.14 4.72 -13.93
CA ILE A 148 -11.17 5.62 -13.28
C ILE A 148 -9.78 5.30 -13.83
N LEU A 149 -9.03 6.32 -14.21
CA LEU A 149 -7.62 6.20 -14.59
C LEU A 149 -6.74 6.76 -13.47
N TYR A 150 -5.64 6.08 -13.19
CA TYR A 150 -4.63 6.53 -12.25
C TYR A 150 -3.25 6.08 -12.72
N ASN A 151 -2.49 7.01 -13.28
CA ASN A 151 -1.13 6.77 -13.76
C ASN A 151 -0.13 7.62 -12.98
N VAL A 152 0.89 6.97 -12.44
CA VAL A 152 2.08 7.56 -11.83
C VAL A 152 3.25 7.32 -12.78
N LYS A 153 3.66 8.38 -13.48
CA LYS A 153 4.66 8.30 -14.54
C LYS A 153 5.91 7.55 -14.08
N ASP A 154 6.32 6.52 -14.82
CA ASP A 154 7.49 5.65 -14.56
C ASP A 154 7.39 4.72 -13.33
N TYR A 155 6.20 4.57 -12.74
CA TYR A 155 5.98 3.67 -11.59
C TYR A 155 4.78 2.75 -11.75
N ILE A 156 3.58 3.31 -11.96
CA ILE A 156 2.31 2.58 -11.83
C ILE A 156 1.34 3.08 -12.90
N GLU A 157 0.69 2.18 -13.61
CA GLU A 157 -0.45 2.49 -14.47
C GLU A 157 -1.64 1.63 -14.05
N VAL A 158 -2.77 2.24 -13.72
CA VAL A 158 -3.99 1.49 -13.39
C VAL A 158 -5.21 2.05 -14.10
N HIS A 159 -5.99 1.13 -14.67
CA HIS A 159 -7.33 1.38 -15.18
C HIS A 159 -8.35 0.61 -14.33
N PHE A 160 -9.34 1.32 -13.82
CA PHE A 160 -10.42 0.77 -13.01
C PHE A 160 -11.72 0.75 -13.78
N SER A 161 -12.47 -0.35 -13.69
CA SER A 161 -13.79 -0.53 -14.31
C SER A 161 -14.81 -1.06 -13.29
N LYS A 162 -15.99 -0.45 -13.26
CA LYS A 162 -17.05 -0.76 -12.27
C LYS A 162 -17.90 -1.99 -12.64
N ASP A 163 -17.85 -2.42 -13.90
CA ASP A 163 -18.69 -3.45 -14.52
C ASP A 163 -18.04 -4.85 -14.58
N GLY A 164 -16.81 -5.00 -14.10
CA GLY A 164 -16.22 -6.31 -13.88
C GLY A 164 -17.01 -7.06 -12.81
N ALA A 165 -17.74 -8.12 -13.20
CA ALA A 165 -18.48 -8.97 -12.27
C ALA A 165 -17.60 -9.27 -11.04
N PRO A 166 -17.97 -8.82 -9.83
CA PRO A 166 -17.09 -8.88 -8.68
C PRO A 166 -16.75 -10.34 -8.39
N GLY A 167 -15.46 -10.68 -8.43
CA GLY A 167 -14.97 -11.76 -7.58
C GLY A 167 -15.38 -11.38 -6.15
N SER A 168 -16.27 -12.16 -5.55
CA SER A 168 -16.99 -11.81 -4.34
C SER A 168 -16.05 -11.44 -3.20
N ALA A 169 -15.84 -10.14 -3.00
CA ALA A 169 -15.47 -9.61 -1.72
C ALA A 169 -16.14 -8.25 -1.57
N SER A 170 -17.39 -8.30 -1.11
CA SER A 170 -17.96 -7.32 -0.17
C SER A 170 -17.15 -7.24 1.14
N ASN A 171 -15.93 -7.78 1.16
CA ASN A 171 -15.15 -8.08 2.33
C ASN A 171 -14.16 -6.93 2.52
N ASN A 172 -14.27 -6.27 3.68
CA ASN A 172 -13.50 -5.09 4.06
C ASN A 172 -12.00 -5.39 4.29
N GLY A 173 -11.46 -6.51 3.81
CA GLY A 173 -10.09 -6.93 4.09
C GLY A 173 -9.06 -5.91 3.62
N ALA A 174 -9.19 -5.39 2.41
CA ALA A 174 -8.29 -4.34 1.90
C ALA A 174 -8.33 -3.08 2.78
N VAL A 175 -9.52 -2.64 3.22
CA VAL A 175 -9.68 -1.48 4.12
C VAL A 175 -9.11 -1.76 5.51
N GLN A 176 -9.30 -2.96 6.05
CA GLN A 176 -8.70 -3.37 7.32
C GLN A 176 -7.18 -3.35 7.25
N TRP A 177 -6.59 -3.77 6.12
CA TRP A 177 -5.15 -3.71 5.90
C TRP A 177 -4.63 -2.28 5.71
N ALA A 178 -5.36 -1.41 5.01
CA ALA A 178 -5.02 0.02 4.92
C ALA A 178 -4.97 0.70 6.30
N GLY A 179 -5.80 0.24 7.24
CA GLY A 179 -5.84 0.72 8.62
C GLY A 179 -4.91 -0.02 9.60
N ARG A 180 -4.06 -0.94 9.14
CA ARG A 180 -3.12 -1.66 10.02
C ARG A 180 -1.99 -0.74 10.48
N PRO A 181 -1.40 -0.99 11.66
CA PRO A 181 -0.16 -0.35 12.05
C PRO A 181 0.93 -0.61 11.02
N TRP A 182 1.65 0.43 10.64
CA TRP A 182 2.63 0.40 9.57
C TRP A 182 3.93 1.09 9.97
N TYR A 183 5.00 0.71 9.30
CA TYR A 183 6.32 1.32 9.46
C TYR A 183 6.98 1.53 8.09
N GLY A 184 7.94 2.45 8.04
CA GLY A 184 8.63 2.83 6.81
C GLY A 184 10.13 2.59 6.88
N TRP A 185 10.84 3.16 5.91
CA TRP A 185 12.29 3.01 5.75
C TRP A 185 13.09 3.25 7.04
N ALA A 186 12.87 4.37 7.73
CA ALA A 186 13.65 4.78 8.90
C ALA A 186 12.79 5.22 10.10
N THR A 187 11.57 4.69 10.24
CA THR A 187 10.63 5.06 11.34
C THR A 187 11.02 4.52 12.72
N GLY A 188 12.14 3.79 12.85
CA GLY A 188 12.62 3.26 14.12
C GLY A 188 11.71 2.16 14.67
N GLU A 189 11.28 2.31 15.93
CA GLU A 189 10.38 1.37 16.64
C GLU A 189 8.92 1.85 16.64
N THR A 190 8.66 3.01 16.07
CA THR A 190 7.32 3.59 16.04
C THR A 190 6.57 3.07 14.82
N LEU A 191 5.37 2.57 15.07
CA LEU A 191 4.36 2.24 14.08
C LEU A 191 3.34 3.37 14.04
N THR A 192 2.98 3.82 12.86
CA THR A 192 1.85 4.73 12.67
C THR A 192 0.63 3.92 12.25
N GLN A 193 -0.55 4.31 12.72
CA GLN A 193 -1.81 3.68 12.32
C GLN A 193 -2.85 4.75 11.99
N PHE A 194 -3.48 4.60 10.83
CA PHE A 194 -4.69 5.35 10.50
C PHE A 194 -5.92 4.55 10.91
N VAL A 195 -6.68 5.09 11.86
CA VAL A 195 -7.94 4.49 12.29
C VAL A 195 -9.06 5.21 11.57
N PHE A 196 -9.65 4.52 10.59
CA PHE A 196 -10.72 5.04 9.75
C PHE A 196 -12.08 4.94 10.46
N ASP A 197 -12.90 5.99 10.36
CA ASP A 197 -14.31 5.94 10.73
C ASP A 197 -15.10 5.22 9.64
N GLY A 198 -15.06 3.89 9.66
CA GLY A 198 -15.77 3.05 8.70
C GLY A 198 -17.30 3.17 8.81
N ALA A 199 -17.83 3.49 10.00
CA ALA A 199 -19.27 3.62 10.21
C ALA A 199 -19.83 4.85 9.48
N ASN A 200 -19.07 5.95 9.44
CA ASN A 200 -19.44 7.19 8.76
C ASN A 200 -18.61 7.47 7.51
N ALA A 201 -18.15 6.42 6.82
CA ALA A 201 -17.35 6.58 5.61
C ALA A 201 -18.13 7.37 4.53
N LYS A 202 -17.53 8.45 4.04
CA LYS A 202 -18.09 9.27 2.95
C LYS A 202 -18.32 8.46 1.67
N ILE A 203 -17.44 7.51 1.39
CA ILE A 203 -17.62 6.50 0.35
C ILE A 203 -17.34 5.15 1.01
N GLN A 204 -18.40 4.37 1.21
CA GLN A 204 -18.30 2.96 1.61
C GLN A 204 -17.49 2.17 0.56
N PRO A 205 -16.85 1.05 0.91
CA PRO A 205 -16.03 0.30 -0.05
C PRO A 205 -16.84 -0.12 -1.29
N VAL A 206 -16.56 0.52 -2.42
CA VAL A 206 -17.20 0.23 -3.71
C VAL A 206 -16.24 -0.62 -4.53
N PRO A 207 -16.64 -1.83 -4.98
CA PRO A 207 -15.77 -2.69 -5.77
C PRO A 207 -15.57 -2.15 -7.18
N TYR A 208 -14.35 -2.30 -7.69
CA TYR A 208 -13.93 -2.08 -9.06
C TYR A 208 -13.02 -3.25 -9.47
N ARG A 209 -12.98 -3.54 -10.76
CA ARG A 209 -11.92 -4.34 -11.36
C ARG A 209 -10.78 -3.41 -11.76
N ALA A 210 -9.54 -3.81 -11.51
CA ALA A 210 -8.36 -3.06 -11.91
C ALA A 210 -7.51 -3.87 -12.88
N ASP A 211 -7.06 -3.24 -13.96
CA ASP A 211 -5.95 -3.71 -14.77
C ASP A 211 -4.76 -2.82 -14.42
N ALA A 212 -3.76 -3.39 -13.74
CA ALA A 212 -2.65 -2.66 -13.14
C ALA A 212 -1.31 -3.10 -13.73
N ARG A 213 -0.42 -2.14 -13.98
CA ARG A 213 0.96 -2.37 -14.39
C ARG A 213 1.88 -1.67 -13.39
N VAL A 214 2.86 -2.40 -12.87
CA VAL A 214 3.83 -1.89 -11.89
C VAL A 214 5.24 -2.07 -12.43
N LYS A 215 5.99 -0.97 -12.52
CA LYS A 215 7.41 -0.98 -12.87
C LYS A 215 8.23 -1.36 -11.65
N THR A 216 8.35 -2.66 -11.41
CA THR A 216 8.85 -3.22 -10.13
C THR A 216 10.25 -2.74 -9.77
N ALA A 217 11.12 -2.64 -10.77
CA ALA A 217 12.47 -2.11 -10.64
C ALA A 217 12.52 -0.68 -10.05
N SER A 218 11.51 0.16 -10.31
CA SER A 218 11.42 1.52 -9.75
C SER A 218 11.21 1.54 -8.22
N PHE A 219 10.79 0.42 -7.63
CA PHE A 219 10.57 0.26 -6.18
C PHE A 219 11.74 -0.42 -5.47
N TYR A 220 12.75 -0.87 -6.20
CA TYR A 220 13.91 -1.54 -5.61
C TYR A 220 14.59 -0.66 -4.59
N ASP A 221 15.08 -1.31 -3.55
CA ASP A 221 15.88 -0.66 -2.54
C ASP A 221 17.18 -0.08 -3.12
N PRO A 222 17.68 1.10 -2.69
CA PRO A 222 18.92 1.64 -3.20
C PRO A 222 20.12 0.71 -3.03
N SER A 223 20.13 -0.17 -2.01
CA SER A 223 21.21 -1.15 -1.81
C SER A 223 21.30 -2.19 -2.93
N VAL A 224 20.25 -2.35 -3.74
CA VAL A 224 20.17 -3.29 -4.86
C VAL A 224 19.77 -2.62 -6.17
N ALA A 225 19.91 -1.30 -6.27
CA ALA A 225 19.54 -0.52 -7.46
C ALA A 225 20.22 -1.01 -8.75
N ALA A 226 21.43 -1.58 -8.65
CA ALA A 226 22.13 -2.15 -9.81
C ALA A 226 21.34 -3.31 -10.47
N LYS A 227 20.57 -4.08 -9.69
CA LYS A 227 19.75 -5.19 -10.20
C LYS A 227 18.55 -4.73 -11.01
N ALA A 228 18.14 -3.46 -10.88
CA ALA A 228 16.99 -2.90 -11.58
C ALA A 228 17.16 -2.97 -13.10
N ALA A 229 18.40 -2.86 -13.60
CA ALA A 229 18.72 -2.92 -15.03
C ALA A 229 18.52 -4.31 -15.65
N ASP A 230 18.54 -5.36 -14.83
CA ASP A 230 18.43 -6.76 -15.28
C ASP A 230 16.97 -7.25 -15.29
N VAL A 231 16.02 -6.44 -14.83
CA VAL A 231 14.61 -6.80 -14.75
C VAL A 231 13.95 -6.73 -16.12
N SER A 232 13.57 -7.90 -16.66
CA SER A 232 12.81 -8.03 -17.89
C SER A 232 11.70 -9.08 -17.73
N PRO A 233 10.43 -8.77 -18.05
CA PRO A 233 9.93 -7.47 -18.51
C PRO A 233 10.02 -6.39 -17.42
N GLU A 234 10.17 -5.13 -17.84
CA GLU A 234 10.26 -3.98 -16.93
C GLU A 234 8.97 -3.78 -16.11
N TRP A 235 7.82 -4.10 -16.72
CA TRP A 235 6.49 -3.97 -16.13
C TRP A 235 5.97 -5.34 -15.73
N SER A 236 5.53 -5.46 -14.47
CA SER A 236 4.68 -6.57 -14.03
C SER A 236 3.22 -6.19 -14.26
N GLU A 237 2.47 -7.05 -14.93
CA GLU A 237 1.09 -6.81 -15.33
C GLU A 237 0.14 -7.67 -14.48
N PHE A 238 -0.98 -7.07 -14.06
CA PHE A 238 -1.98 -7.65 -13.19
C PHE A 238 -3.36 -7.32 -13.74
N ASP A 239 -3.92 -8.26 -14.49
CA ASP A 239 -5.19 -8.05 -15.19
C ASP A 239 -6.37 -8.48 -14.32
N GLY A 240 -7.39 -7.63 -14.29
CA GLY A 240 -8.67 -7.92 -13.68
C GLY A 240 -8.66 -8.22 -12.18
N VAL A 241 -7.71 -7.64 -11.45
CA VAL A 241 -7.65 -7.81 -9.99
C VAL A 241 -8.77 -7.03 -9.30
N ALA A 242 -9.21 -7.53 -8.14
CA ALA A 242 -10.19 -6.82 -7.33
C ALA A 242 -9.58 -5.54 -6.75
N SER A 243 -10.40 -4.49 -6.67
CA SER A 243 -10.00 -3.21 -6.09
C SER A 243 -11.18 -2.50 -5.45
N TRP A 244 -10.92 -1.55 -4.55
CA TRP A 244 -11.96 -0.82 -3.84
C TRP A 244 -11.74 0.68 -3.88
N ARG A 245 -12.80 1.42 -4.21
CA ARG A 245 -12.90 2.84 -3.92
C ARG A 245 -13.43 3.00 -2.50
N TYR A 246 -12.69 3.72 -1.67
CA TYR A 246 -13.03 3.94 -0.27
C TYR A 246 -12.61 5.35 0.14
N GLN A 247 -13.45 6.00 0.94
CA GLN A 247 -13.16 7.30 1.53
C GLN A 247 -13.80 7.40 2.91
N ALA A 248 -12.98 7.63 3.92
CA ALA A 248 -13.43 7.88 5.29
C ALA A 248 -12.55 8.94 5.94
N ASP A 249 -13.11 9.61 6.94
CA ASP A 249 -12.31 10.37 7.89
C ASP A 249 -11.47 9.40 8.74
N TYR A 250 -10.35 9.88 9.24
CA TYR A 250 -9.45 9.08 10.07
C TYR A 250 -8.75 9.95 11.09
N TYR A 251 -8.28 9.32 12.16
CA TYR A 251 -7.25 9.88 13.01
C TYR A 251 -5.99 9.03 12.95
N SER A 252 -4.84 9.65 13.20
CA SER A 252 -3.55 8.97 13.29
C SER A 252 -3.21 8.71 14.74
N ARG A 253 -2.63 7.53 15.01
CA ARG A 253 -1.98 7.24 16.29
C ARG A 253 -0.63 6.58 16.05
N ASP A 254 0.31 6.86 16.95
CA ASP A 254 1.63 6.23 16.96
C ASP A 254 1.70 5.23 18.12
N ILE A 255 2.22 4.05 17.84
CA ILE A 255 2.31 2.92 18.77
C ILE A 255 3.74 2.37 18.71
N LYS A 256 4.30 1.91 19.82
CA LYS A 256 5.59 1.19 19.76
C LYS A 256 5.38 -0.21 19.25
N ALA A 257 6.29 -0.70 18.42
CA ALA A 257 6.18 -2.04 17.84
C ALA A 257 6.04 -3.13 18.91
N ALA A 258 6.67 -2.96 20.08
CA ALA A 258 6.57 -3.89 21.21
C ALA A 258 5.17 -3.97 21.83
N ASP A 259 4.39 -2.88 21.76
CA ASP A 259 3.08 -2.77 22.38
C ASP A 259 1.94 -3.15 21.41
N ALA A 260 2.23 -3.23 20.11
CA ALA A 260 1.21 -3.38 19.07
C ALA A 260 0.55 -4.77 18.99
N ASN A 261 1.09 -5.78 19.70
CA ASN A 261 0.55 -7.14 19.77
C ASN A 261 0.07 -7.51 21.20
N VAL A 262 -0.15 -6.51 22.06
CA VAL A 262 -0.64 -6.69 23.43
C VAL A 262 -2.12 -6.31 23.46
N ASP A 263 -2.97 -7.19 22.94
CA ASP A 263 -4.42 -7.18 23.14
C ASP A 263 -4.85 -8.56 23.68
#